data_AF-Q022R9-F1
#
_entry.id   AF-Q022R9-F1
#
_cell.length_a   1.000
_cell.length_b   1.000
_cell.length_c   1.000
_cell.angle_alpha   90.00
_cell.angle_beta   90.00
_cell.angle_gamma   90.00
#
_symmetry.space_group_name_H-M   'P 1'
#
loop_
_entity.id
_entity.type
_entity.pdbx_description
1 polymer ?
#
loop_
_entity_poly.entity_id
_entity_poly.type
_entity_poly.pdbx_seq_one_letter_code
_entity_poly.pdbx_strand_id
1 'polypeptide(L)'
;MSGTPFKVGTSGTSVNAPGNTQTADQVMSTVAITGGHGLRQPFFDPNAFAPVTAGRFGSSGRNLPRGPGAFNLDGSVFRKFKRTESFVLEIRCEMFGVTNTPQFGNPGATPSSLTRNADGTIKALNSYTETTSATGERQARFAARITF
;
A
#
# COMPACT_ATOMS: atom_id res chain seq x y z
N MET A 1 11.40 -6.67 -3.95
CA MET A 1 11.32 -5.25 -3.55
C MET A 1 10.34 -5.16 -2.38
N SER A 2 10.68 -4.52 -1.26
CA SER A 2 9.80 -4.32 -0.10
C SER A 2 9.09 -2.96 -0.17
N GLY A 3 7.88 -2.84 0.37
CA GLY A 3 7.14 -1.58 0.39
C GLY A 3 7.63 -0.55 1.42
N THR A 4 6.91 0.56 1.47
CA THR A 4 7.17 1.65 2.42
C THR A 4 6.92 1.20 3.86
N PRO A 5 7.71 1.66 4.83
CA PRO A 5 7.47 1.34 6.23
C PRO A 5 6.29 2.15 6.78
N PHE A 6 5.51 1.58 7.69
CA PHE A 6 4.33 2.25 8.27
C PHE A 6 4.18 1.98 9.76
N LYS A 7 3.57 2.93 10.48
CA LYS A 7 3.33 2.83 11.93
C LYS A 7 2.01 2.12 12.20
N VAL A 8 2.04 1.09 13.04
CA VAL A 8 0.83 0.55 13.68
C VAL A 8 0.51 1.40 14.91
N GLY A 9 -0.70 1.97 14.93
CA GLY A 9 -1.06 3.01 15.88
C GLY A 9 -2.40 2.78 16.56
N THR A 10 -2.58 3.47 17.68
CA THR A 10 -3.84 3.55 18.43
C THR A 10 -4.06 4.99 18.90
N SER A 11 -5.25 5.29 19.43
CA SER A 11 -5.57 6.59 20.02
C SER A 11 -4.71 6.88 21.27
N GLY A 12 -4.46 8.15 21.55
CA GLY A 12 -3.81 8.64 22.78
C GLY A 12 -4.71 8.67 24.02
N THR A 13 -5.92 8.10 23.92
CA THR A 13 -6.93 8.14 25.00
C THR A 13 -6.45 7.49 26.29
N SER A 14 -5.70 6.39 26.20
CA SER A 14 -5.20 5.66 27.38
C SER A 14 -4.27 6.52 28.26
N VAL A 15 -3.58 7.49 27.67
CA VAL A 15 -2.66 8.42 28.35
C VAL A 15 -3.25 9.82 28.50
N ASN A 16 -4.57 9.95 28.40
CA ASN A 16 -5.30 11.22 28.50
C ASN A 16 -4.78 12.32 27.54
N ALA A 17 -4.41 11.91 26.33
CA ALA A 17 -3.94 12.81 25.26
C ALA A 17 -4.96 12.82 24.11
N PRO A 18 -6.13 13.46 24.27
CA PRO A 18 -7.16 13.51 23.23
C PRO A 18 -6.63 14.19 21.96
N GLY A 19 -7.09 13.72 20.79
CA GLY A 19 -6.63 14.20 19.49
C GLY A 19 -5.25 13.68 19.07
N ASN A 20 -4.50 13.03 19.96
CA ASN A 20 -3.20 12.45 19.64
C ASN A 20 -3.31 10.95 19.29
N THR A 21 -2.28 10.44 18.60
CA THR A 21 -2.10 9.01 18.35
C THR A 21 -0.77 8.52 18.92
N GLN A 22 -0.72 7.26 19.29
CA GLN A 22 0.46 6.60 19.83
C GLN A 22 0.73 5.28 19.09
N THR A 23 1.85 4.63 19.39
CA THR A 23 2.16 3.28 18.89
C THR A 23 1.24 2.25 19.54
N ALA A 24 0.99 1.14 18.85
CA ALA A 24 0.29 0.00 19.42
C ALA A 24 1.23 -0.83 20.32
N ASP A 25 0.68 -1.81 21.03
CA ASP A 25 1.50 -2.85 21.66
C ASP A 25 1.88 -3.90 20.64
N GLN A 26 3.15 -4.27 20.60
CA GLN A 26 3.61 -5.44 19.85
C GLN A 26 3.49 -6.67 20.77
N VAL A 27 2.60 -7.59 20.42
CA VAL A 27 2.30 -8.79 21.20
C VAL A 27 3.23 -9.93 20.80
N MET A 28 3.57 -10.03 19.51
CA MET A 28 4.46 -11.05 18.97
C MET A 28 5.84 -10.46 18.66
N SER A 29 6.92 -11.14 19.03
CA SER A 29 8.30 -10.69 18.77
C SER A 29 8.60 -10.51 17.29
N THR A 30 7.90 -11.26 16.42
CA THR A 30 8.03 -11.19 14.96
C THR A 30 6.66 -10.96 14.34
N VAL A 31 6.57 -9.96 13.46
CA VAL A 31 5.38 -9.68 12.67
C VAL A 31 5.43 -10.52 11.40
N ALA A 32 4.65 -11.59 11.34
CA ALA A 32 4.56 -12.43 10.15
C ALA A 32 3.83 -11.68 9.02
N ILE A 33 4.46 -11.59 7.84
CA ILE A 33 3.83 -11.04 6.64
C ILE A 33 3.16 -12.20 5.90
N THR A 34 1.83 -12.19 5.89
CA THR A 34 0.98 -13.16 5.21
C THR A 34 0.78 -12.84 3.73
N GLY A 35 0.97 -11.57 3.34
CA GLY A 35 0.95 -11.13 1.94
C GLY A 35 -0.43 -11.00 1.31
N GLY A 36 -1.51 -11.07 2.10
CA GLY A 36 -2.87 -10.86 1.60
C GLY A 36 -3.09 -9.45 1.05
N HIS A 37 -3.88 -9.36 -0.01
CA HIS A 37 -4.27 -8.10 -0.65
C HIS A 37 -5.79 -8.04 -0.77
N GLY A 38 -6.40 -6.91 -0.41
CA GLY A 38 -7.85 -6.71 -0.45
C GLY A 38 -8.55 -6.91 0.89
N LEU A 39 -9.88 -6.78 0.84
CA LEU A 39 -10.75 -6.96 1.99
C LEU A 39 -10.73 -8.42 2.46
N ARG A 40 -10.72 -8.61 3.78
CA ARG A 40 -10.70 -9.92 4.48
C ARG A 40 -9.46 -10.76 4.18
N GLN A 41 -8.42 -10.15 3.58
CA GLN A 41 -7.15 -10.77 3.24
C GLN A 41 -6.05 -10.05 4.04
N PRO A 42 -5.68 -10.54 5.23
CA PRO A 42 -4.69 -9.87 6.06
C PRO A 42 -3.32 -9.87 5.37
N PHE A 43 -2.66 -8.72 5.35
CA PHE A 43 -1.31 -8.55 4.81
C PHE A 43 -0.22 -8.99 5.80
N PHE A 44 -0.48 -8.81 7.09
CA PHE A 44 0.33 -9.31 8.19
C PHE A 44 -0.56 -9.92 9.29
N ASP A 45 0.02 -10.71 10.20
CA ASP A 45 -0.73 -11.35 11.29
C ASP A 45 -1.49 -10.31 12.13
N PRO A 46 -2.84 -10.32 12.12
CA PRO A 46 -3.65 -9.38 12.90
C PRO A 46 -3.46 -9.52 14.42
N ASN A 47 -2.88 -10.61 14.92
CA ASN A 47 -2.60 -10.80 16.34
C ASN A 47 -1.22 -10.26 16.75
N ALA A 48 -0.40 -9.80 15.82
CA ALA A 48 0.94 -9.28 16.12
C ALA A 48 0.90 -7.98 16.93
N PHE A 49 -0.20 -7.22 16.85
CA PHE A 49 -0.38 -5.99 17.62
C PHE A 49 -1.73 -5.93 18.35
N ALA A 50 -1.75 -5.19 19.45
CA ALA A 50 -2.94 -4.93 20.24
C ALA A 50 -3.09 -3.43 20.55
N PRO A 51 -4.34 -2.94 20.75
CA PRO A 51 -4.56 -1.59 21.24
C PRO A 51 -4.05 -1.46 22.68
N VAL A 52 -3.60 -0.25 23.04
CA VAL A 52 -3.11 0.05 24.38
C VAL A 52 -4.30 0.45 25.26
N THR A 53 -4.58 -0.32 26.30
CA THR A 53 -5.71 -0.07 27.23
C THR A 53 -5.25 0.47 28.59
N ALA A 54 -3.98 0.32 28.93
CA ALA A 54 -3.40 0.83 30.16
C ALA A 54 -2.86 2.26 29.99
N GLY A 55 -2.68 2.98 31.11
CA GLY A 55 -2.12 4.33 31.18
C GLY A 55 -0.62 4.41 30.86
N ARG A 56 -0.22 3.93 29.68
CA ARG A 56 1.14 3.95 29.15
C ARG A 56 1.14 4.09 27.63
N PHE A 57 2.32 4.36 27.08
CA PHE A 57 2.55 4.27 25.64
C PHE A 57 2.66 2.82 25.17
N GLY A 58 2.35 2.60 23.89
CA GLY A 58 2.51 1.29 23.25
C GLY A 58 3.95 0.85 23.14
N SER A 59 4.18 -0.46 23.24
CA SER A 59 5.51 -1.06 23.23
C SER A 59 6.17 -1.16 21.85
N SER A 60 5.40 -1.01 20.76
CA SER A 60 5.94 -1.17 19.41
C SER A 60 6.82 0.01 18.97
N GLY A 61 7.83 -0.31 18.16
CA GLY A 61 8.62 0.70 17.45
C GLY A 61 7.79 1.43 16.39
N ARG A 62 8.24 2.63 16.00
CA ARG A 62 7.64 3.37 14.87
C ARG A 62 8.08 2.72 13.56
N ASN A 63 7.18 2.66 12.57
CA ASN A 63 7.50 2.23 11.21
C ASN A 63 8.09 0.80 11.14
N LEU A 64 7.62 -0.09 12.02
CA LEU A 64 8.16 -1.45 12.17
C LEU A 64 7.81 -2.35 10.97
N PRO A 65 6.54 -2.53 10.55
CA PRO A 65 6.23 -3.32 9.36
C PRO A 65 6.45 -2.51 8.07
N ARG A 66 6.72 -3.23 6.98
CA ARG A 66 6.78 -2.68 5.62
C ARG A 66 5.59 -3.19 4.81
N GLY A 67 4.98 -2.31 4.03
CA GLY A 67 3.84 -2.65 3.18
C GLY A 67 4.21 -3.47 1.94
N PRO A 68 3.22 -3.72 1.07
CA PRO A 68 3.43 -4.37 -0.23
C PRO A 68 4.51 -3.68 -1.06
N GLY A 69 5.33 -4.48 -1.75
CA GLY A 69 6.27 -3.95 -2.74
C GLY A 69 5.54 -3.39 -3.95
N ALA A 70 6.13 -2.36 -4.57
CA ALA A 70 5.66 -1.82 -5.84
C ALA A 70 6.67 -2.15 -6.96
N PHE A 71 6.15 -2.37 -8.16
CA PHE A 71 6.93 -2.52 -9.37
C PHE A 71 6.28 -1.70 -10.49
N ASN A 72 7.09 -0.94 -11.23
CA ASN A 72 6.62 -0.17 -12.38
C ASN A 72 7.59 -0.32 -13.54
N LEU A 73 7.04 -0.43 -14.75
CA LEU A 73 7.81 -0.40 -15.99
C LEU A 73 7.09 0.54 -16.96
N ASP A 74 7.78 1.58 -17.41
CA ASP A 74 7.28 2.50 -18.43
C ASP A 74 8.11 2.30 -19.71
N GLY A 75 7.45 2.45 -20.87
CA GLY A 75 8.08 2.21 -22.16
C GLY A 75 7.53 3.10 -23.25
N SER A 76 8.36 3.39 -24.25
CA SER A 76 7.95 4.16 -25.41
C SER A 76 8.58 3.63 -26.69
N VAL A 77 7.81 3.68 -27.78
CA VAL A 77 8.24 3.28 -29.11
C VAL A 77 7.92 4.41 -30.08
N PHE A 78 8.94 4.82 -30.84
CA PHE A 78 8.83 5.90 -31.82
C PHE A 78 9.30 5.41 -33.18
N ARG A 79 8.55 5.74 -34.23
CA ARG A 79 8.95 5.46 -35.62
C ARG A 79 8.77 6.69 -36.49
N LYS A 80 9.84 7.05 -37.20
CA LYS A 80 9.82 8.08 -38.25
C LYS A 80 9.67 7.42 -39.62
N PHE A 81 8.71 7.91 -40.38
CA PHE A 81 8.46 7.59 -41.78
C PHE A 81 8.85 8.80 -42.61
N LYS A 82 9.99 8.72 -43.31
CA LYS A 82 10.42 9.74 -44.27
C LYS A 82 9.75 9.44 -45.61
N ARG A 83 8.95 10.36 -46.12
CA ARG A 83 8.35 10.23 -47.47
C ARG A 83 9.10 11.07 -48.50
N THR A 84 9.51 12.28 -48.15
CA THR A 84 10.38 13.16 -48.96
C THR A 84 11.47 13.77 -48.08
N GLU A 85 12.36 14.58 -48.66
CA GLU A 85 13.41 15.29 -47.92
C GLU A 85 12.84 16.30 -46.90
N SER A 86 11.68 16.90 -47.21
CA SER A 86 10.99 17.85 -46.34
C SER A 86 9.92 17.18 -45.47
N PHE A 87 9.26 16.10 -45.94
CA PHE A 87 8.12 15.50 -45.25
C PHE A 87 8.49 14.29 -44.38
N VAL A 88 8.31 14.44 -43.06
CA VAL A 88 8.50 13.38 -42.07
C VAL A 88 7.25 13.21 -41.20
N LEU A 89 6.72 11.99 -41.17
CA LEU A 89 5.69 11.57 -40.21
C LEU A 89 6.35 10.80 -39.07
N GLU A 90 6.11 11.21 -37.83
CA GLU A 90 6.56 10.50 -36.63
C GLU A 90 5.34 9.97 -35.87
N ILE A 91 5.29 8.66 -35.67
CA ILE A 91 4.29 7.99 -34.82
C ILE A 91 4.95 7.66 -33.48
N ARG A 92 4.25 7.98 -32.40
CA ARG A 92 4.68 7.73 -31.03
C ARG A 92 3.65 6.89 -30.29
N CYS A 93 4.13 5.89 -29.57
CA CYS A 93 3.37 5.13 -28.59
C CYS A 93 4.12 5.17 -27.26
N GLU A 94 3.45 5.62 -26.21
CA GLU A 94 3.99 5.64 -24.85
C GLU A 94 3.05 4.81 -23.96
N MET A 95 3.62 3.99 -23.09
CA MET A 95 2.91 3.17 -22.13
C MET A 95 3.50 3.37 -20.74
N PHE A 96 2.66 3.79 -19.80
CA PHE A 96 2.97 3.84 -18.37
C PHE A 96 2.36 2.61 -17.72
N GLY A 97 3.12 1.89 -16.89
CA GLY A 97 2.67 0.61 -16.31
C GLY A 97 2.53 -0.50 -17.36
N VAL A 98 3.56 -0.71 -18.19
CA VAL A 98 3.64 -1.74 -19.24
C VAL A 98 3.24 -3.12 -18.71
N THR A 99 3.65 -3.50 -17.51
CA THR A 99 3.29 -4.80 -16.92
C THR A 99 1.90 -4.86 -16.31
N ASN A 100 1.19 -3.73 -16.19
CA ASN A 100 -0.11 -3.62 -15.52
C ASN A 100 -0.12 -4.27 -14.13
N THR A 101 0.98 -4.10 -13.40
CA THR A 101 1.15 -4.65 -12.04
C THR A 101 0.56 -3.67 -11.04
N PRO A 102 -0.45 -4.07 -10.24
CA PRO A 102 -1.04 -3.18 -9.23
C PRO A 102 -0.01 -2.77 -8.18
N GLN A 103 -0.03 -1.48 -7.82
CA GLN A 103 0.78 -0.94 -6.74
C GLN A 103 -0.10 -0.77 -5.51
N PHE A 104 -0.03 -1.74 -4.62
CA PHE A 104 -0.85 -1.78 -3.41
C PHE A 104 -0.35 -0.78 -2.36
N GLY A 105 -1.28 -0.07 -1.72
CA GLY A 105 -0.99 0.81 -0.59
C GLY A 105 -0.62 0.05 0.69
N ASN A 106 -0.21 0.79 1.72
CA ASN A 106 0.02 0.18 3.03
C ASN A 106 -1.30 -0.36 3.60
N PRO A 107 -1.26 -1.50 4.31
CA PRO A 107 -2.45 -2.04 4.96
C PRO A 107 -2.90 -1.13 6.11
N GLY A 108 -4.17 -1.19 6.48
CA GLY A 108 -4.66 -0.43 7.62
C GLY A 108 -3.96 -0.87 8.91
N ALA A 109 -3.62 0.10 9.75
CA ALA A 109 -2.64 -0.07 10.82
C ALA A 109 -3.21 0.28 12.20
N THR A 110 -4.53 0.13 12.37
CA THR A 110 -5.26 0.46 13.61
C THR A 110 -5.82 -0.81 14.25
N PRO A 111 -5.15 -1.41 15.25
CA PRO A 111 -5.58 -2.68 15.85
C PRO A 111 -6.94 -2.60 16.56
N SER A 112 -7.35 -1.40 17.01
CA SER A 112 -8.66 -1.20 17.64
C SER A 112 -9.84 -1.32 16.67
N SER A 113 -9.60 -1.39 15.35
CA SER A 113 -10.65 -1.67 14.37
C SER A 113 -11.06 -3.15 14.38
N LEU A 114 -10.14 -4.04 14.73
CA LEU A 114 -10.37 -5.49 14.79
C LEU A 114 -11.49 -5.82 15.79
N THR A 115 -12.48 -6.59 15.36
CA THR A 115 -13.51 -7.14 16.26
C THR A 115 -13.30 -8.63 16.45
N ARG A 116 -13.52 -9.11 17.68
CA ARG A 116 -13.39 -10.51 18.06
C ARG A 116 -14.74 -11.09 18.49
N ASN A 117 -14.89 -12.39 18.33
CA ASN A 117 -15.98 -13.15 18.92
C ASN A 117 -15.73 -13.34 20.43
N ALA A 118 -16.75 -13.83 21.16
CA ALA A 118 -16.63 -14.09 22.60
C ALA A 118 -15.55 -15.14 22.94
N ASP A 119 -15.26 -16.05 22.01
CA ASP A 119 -14.20 -17.07 22.12
C ASP A 119 -12.78 -16.52 21.80
N GLY A 120 -12.66 -15.23 21.50
CA GLY A 120 -11.38 -14.57 21.18
C GLY A 120 -10.94 -14.71 19.71
N THR A 121 -11.65 -15.48 18.88
CA THR A 121 -11.38 -15.59 17.45
C THR A 121 -11.69 -14.28 16.73
N ILE A 122 -11.02 -14.04 15.59
CA ILE A 122 -11.24 -12.84 14.79
C ILE A 122 -12.61 -12.93 14.12
N LYS A 123 -13.47 -11.95 14.38
CA LYS A 123 -14.79 -11.81 13.75
C LYS A 123 -14.69 -11.01 12.44
N ALA A 124 -14.05 -9.85 12.51
CA ALA A 124 -13.84 -8.98 11.34
C ALA A 124 -12.61 -8.09 11.55
N LEU A 125 -11.83 -7.91 10.47
CA LEU A 125 -10.64 -7.07 10.44
C LEU A 125 -10.97 -5.57 10.39
N ASN A 126 -12.08 -5.19 9.74
CA ASN A 126 -12.51 -3.79 9.60
C ASN A 126 -11.38 -2.86 9.10
N SER A 127 -10.80 -3.19 7.96
CA SER A 127 -9.66 -2.49 7.36
C SER A 127 -8.33 -2.61 8.12
N TYR A 128 -8.28 -3.19 9.31
CA TYR A 128 -7.00 -3.49 9.97
C TYR A 128 -6.29 -4.64 9.25
N THR A 129 -4.98 -4.51 9.01
CA THR A 129 -4.14 -5.41 8.21
C THR A 129 -4.59 -5.64 6.75
N GLU A 130 -5.68 -5.03 6.31
CA GLU A 130 -6.18 -5.14 4.94
C GLU A 130 -5.60 -4.02 4.06
N THR A 131 -5.21 -4.37 2.83
CA THR A 131 -4.87 -3.37 1.81
C THR A 131 -6.08 -3.10 0.92
N THR A 132 -6.63 -1.90 1.01
CA THR A 132 -7.87 -1.50 0.31
C THR A 132 -7.65 -0.45 -0.78
N SER A 133 -6.40 -0.07 -1.03
CA SER A 133 -6.02 0.88 -2.08
C SER A 133 -4.98 0.28 -3.02
N ALA A 134 -5.11 0.60 -4.31
CA ALA A 134 -4.15 0.26 -5.34
C ALA A 134 -4.09 1.38 -6.37
N THR A 135 -2.91 1.57 -6.97
CA THR A 135 -2.65 2.50 -8.07
C THR A 135 -1.85 1.81 -9.16
N GLY A 136 -1.44 2.57 -10.19
CA GLY A 136 -0.55 2.08 -11.22
C GLY A 136 -1.30 1.37 -12.35
N GLU A 137 -2.51 1.83 -12.67
CA GLU A 137 -3.21 1.34 -13.86
C GLU A 137 -2.37 1.61 -15.11
N ARG A 138 -2.42 0.67 -16.07
CA ARG A 138 -1.75 0.88 -17.35
C ARG A 138 -2.39 2.05 -18.10
N GLN A 139 -1.57 3.00 -18.54
CA GLN A 139 -1.97 4.09 -19.42
C GLN A 139 -1.21 4.02 -20.74
N ALA A 140 -1.92 4.00 -21.86
CA ALA A 140 -1.32 4.08 -23.20
C ALA A 140 -1.66 5.43 -23.84
N ARG A 141 -0.67 6.06 -24.48
CA ARG A 141 -0.80 7.32 -25.21
C ARG A 141 -0.24 7.16 -26.62
N PHE A 142 -0.98 7.71 -27.59
CA PHE A 142 -0.58 7.71 -28.98
C PHE A 142 -0.48 9.15 -29.46
N ALA A 143 0.55 9.46 -30.24
CA ALA A 143 0.72 10.77 -30.84
C ALA A 143 1.29 10.65 -32.26
N ALA A 144 0.95 11.61 -33.10
CA ALA A 144 1.52 11.78 -34.43
C ALA A 144 2.07 13.20 -34.57
N ARG A 145 3.26 13.34 -35.15
CA ARG A 145 3.85 14.63 -35.50
C ARG A 145 4.23 14.65 -36.97
N ILE A 146 3.88 15.74 -37.64
CA ILE A 146 4.28 16.02 -39.02
C ILE A 146 5.31 17.14 -39.00
N THR A 147 6.36 17.00 -39.80
CA THR A 147 7.36 18.05 -40.07
C THR A 147 7.46 18.20 -41.58
N PHE A 148 7.44 19.45 -42.05
CA PHE A 148 7.49 19.86 -43.45
C PHE A 148 8.41 21.07 -43.61
#